data_AF-A0A9D1GNN4-F1
#
_entry.id   AF-A0A9D1GNN4-F1
#
_cell.length_a   1.000
_cell.length_b   1.000
_cell.length_c   1.000
_cell.angle_alpha   90.00
_cell.angle_beta   90.00
_cell.angle_gamma   90.00
#
_symmetry.space_group_name_H-M   'P 1'
#
loop_
_entity.id
_entity.type
_entity.pdbx_description
1 polymer ?
#
loop_
_entity_poly.entity_id
_entity_poly.type
_entity_poly.pdbx_seq_one_letter_code
_entity_poly.pdbx_strand_id
1 'polypeptide(L)'
;MKQYTLLYIAAAAIAATACTVSQMPDNQQTRRITVSTESIGTKTGIEYEYSDYSHLVWKEGDVVAYVTDCASDVVRTAEVSADGRFTATIPETAGTDNKLYVVYPGEGLEGSLLENLKLEIPGTQVQNSICMDNSDGIVIPMLAATDVPSAGETSVSVRYEVPVSIVRFSFLSADFSGDQISSVAMTAAEPLCGTIDVSSYFEGDENFAGGSNCVTTEICNVFPIEKGGYVYVPVKRGSYSGVTLTVTTDNNEFEFSDGNFELDDPAATLYKTEVTLGETQIVKDPHFVEITEGEVFSADNSYLISYKMSDYSYKVATENYNSSKIDSKQFETDPALGGIPAAGEIMDYVFTIAPVDGAPDCYYLYSEAAGNTNGNYLGSAGGTSTAGNFFFMKTEPTADDTYYIWDISFGDGVQYVHNVGRDRWFKFSNDPNQQYFATSSVGEDNSANPEICDLTILKLID
;
A
#
# COMPACT_ATOMS: atom_id res chain seq x y z
N MET A 1 -25.66 2.60 12.29
CA MET A 1 -25.58 1.91 10.99
C MET A 1 -24.24 2.28 10.41
N LYS A 2 -23.27 1.36 10.43
CA LYS A 2 -21.92 1.61 9.94
C LYS A 2 -21.94 1.52 8.42
N GLN A 3 -21.55 2.59 7.74
CA GLN A 3 -21.21 2.58 6.31
C GLN A 3 -19.83 1.94 6.18
N TYR A 4 -19.76 0.84 5.44
CA TYR A 4 -18.48 0.29 4.99
C TYR A 4 -18.10 1.05 3.72
N THR A 5 -17.04 1.84 3.80
CA THR A 5 -16.41 2.47 2.64
C THR A 5 -15.70 1.36 1.86
N LEU A 6 -16.16 1.06 0.63
CA LEU A 6 -15.42 0.22 -0.29
C LEU A 6 -14.11 0.94 -0.65
N LEU A 7 -12.98 0.39 -0.22
CA LEU A 7 -11.66 0.72 -0.76
C LEU A 7 -11.55 0.10 -2.15
N TYR A 8 -11.53 0.96 -3.16
CA TYR A 8 -11.25 0.60 -4.54
C TYR A 8 -9.79 0.13 -4.63
N ILE A 9 -9.58 -1.06 -5.19
CA ILE A 9 -8.26 -1.57 -5.58
C ILE A 9 -7.69 -0.61 -6.64
N ALA A 10 -6.50 -0.06 -6.37
CA ALA A 10 -5.78 0.74 -7.34
C ALA A 10 -5.34 -0.16 -8.51
N ALA A 11 -5.98 0.02 -9.67
CA ALA A 11 -5.52 -0.56 -10.91
C ALA A 11 -4.16 0.06 -11.28
N ALA A 12 -3.14 -0.78 -11.51
CA ALA A 12 -1.87 -0.33 -12.07
C ALA A 12 -2.15 0.35 -13.42
N ALA A 13 -1.69 1.59 -13.56
CA ALA A 13 -1.90 2.37 -14.76
C ALA A 13 -1.07 1.80 -15.93
N ILE A 14 -1.74 1.15 -16.87
CA ILE A 14 -1.15 0.72 -18.14
C ILE A 14 -0.66 1.98 -18.87
N ALA A 15 0.64 2.02 -19.17
CA ALA A 15 1.21 3.02 -20.06
C ALA A 15 0.53 2.90 -21.43
N ALA A 16 -0.28 3.90 -21.79
CA ALA A 16 -1.04 3.93 -23.02
C ALA A 16 -0.14 4.04 -24.26
N THR A 17 0.22 2.91 -24.86
CA THR A 17 0.38 2.85 -26.32
C THR A 17 -1.02 2.81 -26.92
N ALA A 18 -1.33 3.73 -27.84
CA ALA A 18 -2.63 3.85 -28.48
C ALA A 18 -3.00 2.56 -29.25
N CYS A 19 -3.61 1.60 -28.57
CA CYS A 19 -4.27 0.45 -29.18
C CYS A 19 -5.60 0.93 -29.77
N THR A 20 -5.72 0.85 -31.09
CA THR A 20 -7.01 0.95 -31.76
C THR A 20 -7.95 -0.14 -31.22
N VAL A 21 -8.94 0.26 -30.43
CA VAL A 21 -10.03 -0.62 -30.00
C VAL A 21 -10.73 -1.14 -31.24
N SER A 22 -10.60 -2.44 -31.50
CA SER A 22 -11.29 -3.09 -32.61
C SER A 22 -12.67 -3.50 -32.12
N GLN A 23 -13.70 -2.96 -32.74
CA GLN A 23 -15.06 -3.45 -32.53
C GLN A 23 -15.31 -4.63 -33.47
N MET A 24 -16.05 -5.61 -33.00
CA MET A 24 -16.58 -6.64 -33.88
C MET A 24 -17.40 -5.99 -35.00
N PRO A 25 -17.40 -6.54 -36.22
CA PRO A 25 -18.27 -6.05 -37.27
C PRO A 25 -19.74 -6.08 -36.81
N ASP A 26 -20.48 -4.97 -36.98
CA ASP A 26 -21.88 -4.79 -36.55
C ASP A 26 -22.88 -5.87 -37.04
N ASN A 27 -22.45 -6.74 -37.96
CA ASN A 27 -23.27 -7.80 -38.58
C ASN A 27 -22.84 -9.23 -38.20
N GLN A 28 -21.90 -9.42 -37.28
CA GLN A 28 -21.48 -10.76 -36.87
C GLN A 28 -22.49 -11.39 -35.90
N GLN A 29 -23.12 -12.50 -36.31
CA GLN A 29 -24.02 -13.25 -35.44
C GLN A 29 -23.23 -13.93 -34.32
N THR A 30 -23.80 -13.92 -33.10
CA THR A 30 -23.16 -14.46 -31.89
C THR A 30 -24.06 -15.47 -31.19
N ARG A 31 -23.44 -16.37 -30.43
CA ARG A 31 -24.10 -17.29 -29.50
C ARG A 31 -23.47 -17.21 -28.11
N ARG A 32 -24.21 -17.66 -27.10
CA ARG A 32 -23.74 -17.66 -25.70
C ARG A 32 -23.44 -19.07 -25.24
N ILE A 33 -22.31 -19.24 -24.55
CA ILE A 33 -21.93 -20.48 -23.89
C ILE A 33 -21.57 -20.21 -22.43
N THR A 34 -21.83 -21.19 -21.56
CA THR A 34 -21.40 -21.17 -20.16
C THR A 34 -20.03 -21.81 -20.04
N VAL A 35 -19.06 -21.10 -19.49
CA VAL A 35 -17.71 -21.59 -19.24
C VAL A 35 -17.58 -21.92 -17.76
N SER A 36 -17.16 -23.14 -17.44
CA SER A 36 -16.91 -23.61 -16.07
C SER A 36 -15.44 -24.01 -15.90
N THR A 37 -14.89 -23.90 -14.70
CA THR A 37 -13.57 -24.51 -14.40
C THR A 37 -13.70 -26.03 -14.23
N GLU A 38 -12.77 -26.81 -14.80
CA GLU A 38 -12.68 -28.27 -14.61
C GLU A 38 -12.30 -28.67 -13.19
N SER A 39 -11.67 -27.75 -12.43
CA SER A 39 -11.26 -27.99 -11.05
C SER A 39 -12.02 -27.07 -10.10
N ILE A 40 -12.78 -27.68 -9.19
CA ILE A 40 -13.49 -27.03 -8.08
C ILE A 40 -12.72 -27.20 -6.74
N GLY A 41 -11.57 -27.87 -6.78
CA GLY A 41 -10.81 -28.28 -5.61
C GLY A 41 -9.49 -27.53 -5.51
N THR A 42 -9.56 -26.24 -5.24
CA THR A 42 -8.37 -25.39 -5.27
C THR A 42 -8.53 -24.17 -4.36
N LYS A 43 -8.47 -24.31 -3.01
CA LYS A 43 -8.29 -23.17 -2.07
C LYS A 43 -6.87 -23.04 -1.50
N THR A 44 -6.24 -21.86 -1.59
CA THR A 44 -5.19 -21.48 -0.63
C THR A 44 -5.88 -20.92 0.62
N GLY A 45 -6.13 -21.79 1.59
CA GLY A 45 -6.51 -21.42 2.94
C GLY A 45 -5.72 -22.27 3.93
N ILE A 46 -5.62 -21.83 5.18
CA ILE A 46 -4.88 -22.50 6.28
C ILE A 46 -5.26 -23.99 6.42
N GLU A 47 -6.45 -24.40 5.97
CA GLU A 47 -6.92 -25.79 6.06
C GLU A 47 -6.24 -26.79 5.09
N TYR A 48 -5.48 -26.33 4.07
CA TYR A 48 -4.95 -27.17 2.97
C TYR A 48 -3.41 -27.31 2.96
N GLU A 49 -2.77 -27.28 4.14
CA GLU A 49 -1.30 -27.25 4.40
C GLU A 49 -0.41 -28.35 3.74
N TYR A 50 -0.98 -29.34 3.04
CA TYR A 50 -0.25 -30.53 2.53
C TYR A 50 -0.09 -30.59 0.99
N SER A 51 -0.35 -29.50 0.27
CA SER A 51 -0.29 -29.43 -1.21
C SER A 51 0.74 -28.38 -1.67
N ASP A 52 1.56 -28.73 -2.69
CA ASP A 52 2.54 -27.84 -3.34
C ASP A 52 1.96 -27.07 -4.55
N TYR A 53 0.64 -27.11 -4.71
CA TYR A 53 -0.10 -26.43 -5.78
C TYR A 53 -0.74 -25.14 -5.28
N SER A 54 -0.64 -24.08 -6.09
CA SER A 54 -1.52 -22.92 -5.95
C SER A 54 -2.93 -23.30 -6.38
N HIS A 55 -3.89 -22.66 -5.73
CA HIS A 55 -5.23 -23.15 -5.63
C HIS A 55 -6.20 -22.00 -6.00
N LEU A 56 -6.66 -22.02 -7.25
CA LEU A 56 -7.69 -21.18 -7.86
C LEU A 56 -9.06 -21.20 -7.14
N VAL A 57 -9.46 -20.10 -6.49
CA VAL A 57 -10.88 -19.82 -6.24
C VAL A 57 -11.21 -18.48 -6.85
N TRP A 58 -11.90 -18.50 -7.99
CA TRP A 58 -12.60 -17.31 -8.44
C TRP A 58 -13.60 -16.87 -7.39
N LYS A 59 -13.62 -15.58 -7.11
CA LYS A 59 -14.64 -14.95 -6.31
C LYS A 59 -15.73 -14.42 -7.24
N GLU A 60 -16.95 -14.36 -6.72
CA GLU A 60 -18.03 -13.67 -7.42
C GLU A 60 -17.61 -12.24 -7.73
N GLY A 61 -17.80 -11.81 -8.98
CA GLY A 61 -17.40 -10.48 -9.44
C GLY A 61 -15.99 -10.39 -10.02
N ASP A 62 -15.17 -11.44 -9.93
CA ASP A 62 -13.89 -11.50 -10.64
C ASP A 62 -14.11 -11.34 -12.15
N VAL A 63 -13.24 -10.58 -12.83
CA VAL A 63 -13.36 -10.34 -14.28
C VAL A 63 -12.37 -11.21 -15.04
N VAL A 64 -12.88 -11.94 -16.04
CA VAL A 64 -12.06 -12.69 -17.01
C VAL A 64 -12.17 -12.07 -18.39
N ALA A 65 -11.10 -12.16 -19.18
CA ALA A 65 -11.08 -11.82 -20.60
C ALA A 65 -11.12 -13.09 -21.45
N TYR A 66 -11.85 -13.09 -22.56
CA TYR A 66 -11.96 -14.25 -23.44
C TYR A 66 -12.11 -13.85 -24.91
N VAL A 67 -11.66 -14.73 -25.80
CA VAL A 67 -11.74 -14.56 -27.26
C VAL A 67 -11.62 -15.92 -27.95
N THR A 68 -12.24 -16.09 -29.12
CA THR A 68 -11.99 -17.26 -29.97
C THR A 68 -10.95 -16.97 -31.04
N ASP A 69 -10.34 -18.00 -31.62
CA ASP A 69 -9.48 -17.87 -32.82
C ASP A 69 -10.25 -17.63 -34.13
N CYS A 70 -11.53 -17.25 -34.04
CA CYS A 70 -12.31 -16.91 -35.22
C CYS A 70 -11.78 -15.61 -35.82
N ALA A 71 -11.72 -15.55 -37.15
CA ALA A 71 -11.38 -14.31 -37.84
C ALA A 71 -12.32 -13.16 -37.38
N SER A 72 -11.71 -12.03 -37.02
CA SER A 72 -12.39 -10.82 -36.55
C SER A 72 -13.12 -10.93 -35.19
N ASP A 73 -12.95 -12.03 -34.44
CA ASP A 73 -13.36 -12.02 -33.02
C ASP A 73 -12.42 -11.13 -32.22
N VAL A 74 -12.99 -10.47 -31.21
CA VAL A 74 -12.29 -9.52 -30.35
C VAL A 74 -12.48 -9.94 -28.90
N VAL A 75 -11.49 -9.63 -28.09
CA VAL A 75 -11.50 -9.91 -26.66
C VAL A 75 -12.68 -9.23 -26.01
N ARG A 76 -13.44 -10.00 -25.24
CA ARG A 76 -14.54 -9.54 -24.39
C ARG A 76 -14.23 -9.88 -22.94
N THR A 77 -14.90 -9.21 -22.03
CA THR A 77 -14.84 -9.53 -20.61
C THR A 77 -16.16 -10.13 -20.11
N ALA A 78 -16.07 -10.87 -19.01
CA ALA A 78 -17.23 -11.35 -18.27
C ALA A 78 -16.90 -11.41 -16.78
N GLU A 79 -17.90 -11.12 -15.95
CA GLU A 79 -17.84 -11.35 -14.52
C GLU A 79 -18.12 -12.82 -14.20
N VAL A 80 -17.38 -13.35 -13.24
CA VAL A 80 -17.58 -14.69 -12.69
C VAL A 80 -18.73 -14.67 -11.69
N SER A 81 -19.68 -15.60 -11.85
CA SER A 81 -20.79 -15.81 -10.94
C SER A 81 -20.38 -16.55 -9.67
N ALA A 82 -21.23 -16.49 -8.64
CA ALA A 82 -21.01 -17.16 -7.35
C ALA A 82 -20.71 -18.67 -7.40
N ASP A 83 -21.12 -19.35 -8.48
CA ASP A 83 -20.84 -20.78 -8.70
C ASP A 83 -19.56 -21.03 -9.51
N GLY A 84 -18.71 -20.02 -9.70
CA GLY A 84 -17.41 -20.14 -10.37
C GLY A 84 -17.52 -20.33 -11.88
N ARG A 85 -18.50 -19.67 -12.51
CA ARG A 85 -18.77 -19.77 -13.95
C ARG A 85 -18.86 -18.38 -14.58
N PHE A 86 -18.74 -18.29 -15.89
CA PHE A 86 -19.07 -17.07 -16.62
C PHE A 86 -19.76 -17.39 -17.94
N THR A 87 -20.43 -16.40 -18.52
CA THR A 87 -21.08 -16.55 -19.83
C THR A 87 -20.25 -15.87 -20.91
N ALA A 88 -19.69 -16.66 -21.83
CA ALA A 88 -18.98 -16.14 -22.99
C ALA A 88 -19.94 -15.89 -24.15
N THR A 89 -19.81 -14.74 -24.81
CA THR A 89 -20.49 -14.43 -26.08
C THR A 89 -19.48 -14.60 -27.20
N ILE A 90 -19.68 -15.61 -28.06
CA ILE A 90 -18.75 -16.02 -29.11
C ILE A 90 -19.41 -15.93 -30.49
N PRO A 91 -18.65 -15.88 -31.59
CA PRO A 91 -19.21 -15.99 -32.95
C PRO A 91 -20.08 -17.22 -33.13
N GLU A 92 -21.21 -17.10 -33.85
CA GLU A 92 -22.05 -18.26 -34.20
C GLU A 92 -21.33 -19.26 -35.11
N THR A 93 -20.34 -18.78 -35.86
CA THR A 93 -19.45 -19.60 -36.71
C THR A 93 -18.41 -20.39 -35.93
N ALA A 94 -18.17 -20.09 -34.65
CA ALA A 94 -17.18 -20.79 -33.85
C ALA A 94 -17.68 -22.20 -33.52
N GLY A 95 -16.91 -23.23 -33.91
CA GLY A 95 -17.25 -24.64 -33.70
C GLY A 95 -16.06 -25.44 -33.17
N THR A 96 -16.13 -26.77 -33.21
CA THR A 96 -15.10 -27.66 -32.62
C THR A 96 -13.71 -27.53 -33.24
N ASP A 97 -13.58 -26.88 -34.40
CA ASP A 97 -12.30 -26.58 -35.05
C ASP A 97 -11.66 -25.29 -34.51
N ASN A 98 -12.35 -24.56 -33.64
CA ASN A 98 -11.93 -23.30 -33.03
C ASN A 98 -11.60 -23.48 -31.55
N LYS A 99 -10.68 -22.65 -31.06
CA LYS A 99 -10.36 -22.53 -29.64
C LYS A 99 -10.97 -21.30 -29.00
N LEU A 100 -11.37 -21.44 -27.74
CA LEU A 100 -11.68 -20.36 -26.82
C LEU A 100 -10.48 -20.17 -25.88
N TYR A 101 -9.92 -18.97 -25.88
CA TYR A 101 -8.87 -18.54 -24.96
C TYR A 101 -9.50 -17.74 -23.83
N VAL A 102 -9.02 -17.93 -22.61
CA VAL A 102 -9.48 -17.21 -21.42
C VAL A 102 -8.28 -16.77 -20.59
N VAL A 103 -8.32 -15.55 -20.08
CA VAL A 103 -7.26 -14.89 -19.32
C VAL A 103 -7.84 -14.29 -18.04
N TYR A 104 -7.10 -14.40 -16.95
CA TYR A 104 -7.39 -13.75 -15.68
C TYR A 104 -6.11 -13.12 -15.12
N PRO A 105 -6.16 -11.88 -14.58
CA PRO A 105 -7.30 -10.96 -14.57
C PRO A 105 -7.67 -10.43 -15.97
N GLY A 106 -8.94 -10.06 -16.15
CA GLY A 106 -9.47 -9.64 -17.44
C GLY A 106 -9.66 -8.14 -17.63
N GLU A 107 -9.52 -7.32 -16.57
CA GLU A 107 -9.77 -5.88 -16.69
C GLU A 107 -8.83 -5.21 -17.71
N GLY A 108 -9.38 -4.28 -18.50
CA GLY A 108 -8.59 -3.50 -19.47
C GLY A 108 -8.19 -4.22 -20.75
N LEU A 109 -8.54 -5.50 -20.94
CA LEU A 109 -8.15 -6.29 -22.13
C LEU A 109 -9.17 -6.26 -23.29
N GLU A 110 -10.35 -5.67 -23.07
CA GLU A 110 -11.46 -5.67 -24.05
C GLU A 110 -11.12 -4.96 -25.37
N GLY A 111 -11.60 -5.53 -26.48
CA GLY A 111 -11.52 -4.93 -27.83
C GLY A 111 -10.22 -5.17 -28.59
N SER A 112 -9.29 -5.95 -28.04
CA SER A 112 -8.08 -6.41 -28.74
C SER A 112 -8.36 -7.68 -29.57
N LEU A 113 -7.52 -7.98 -30.56
CA LEU A 113 -7.54 -9.27 -31.27
C LEU A 113 -6.73 -10.31 -30.48
N LEU A 114 -6.99 -11.60 -30.71
CA LEU A 114 -6.25 -12.70 -30.08
C LEU A 114 -4.72 -12.56 -30.20
N GLU A 115 -4.21 -12.14 -31.36
CA GLU A 115 -2.76 -11.93 -31.59
C GLU A 115 -2.14 -10.85 -30.68
N ASN A 116 -2.97 -9.99 -30.06
CA ASN A 116 -2.55 -8.94 -29.14
C ASN A 116 -2.96 -9.24 -27.69
N LEU A 117 -3.59 -10.40 -27.43
CA LEU A 117 -3.98 -10.79 -26.08
C LEU A 117 -2.74 -11.28 -25.33
N LYS A 118 -2.35 -10.53 -24.31
CA LYS A 118 -1.21 -10.81 -23.44
C LYS A 118 -1.67 -11.03 -22.01
N LEU A 119 -1.07 -12.01 -21.33
CA LEU A 119 -1.17 -12.16 -19.89
C LEU A 119 -0.05 -11.34 -19.23
N GLU A 120 -0.42 -10.43 -18.32
CA GLU A 120 0.54 -9.68 -17.53
C GLU A 120 0.94 -10.44 -16.27
N ILE A 121 2.25 -10.51 -16.03
CA ILE A 121 2.84 -10.83 -14.73
C ILE A 121 3.26 -9.48 -14.13
N PRO A 122 2.56 -8.98 -13.10
CA PRO A 122 2.75 -7.62 -12.64
C PRO A 122 4.09 -7.45 -11.90
N GLY A 123 4.75 -6.31 -12.10
CA GLY A 123 5.93 -5.91 -11.31
C GLY A 123 5.59 -5.34 -9.93
N THR A 124 4.34 -4.91 -9.74
CA THR A 124 3.85 -4.44 -8.45
C THR A 124 2.46 -5.03 -8.22
N GLN A 125 2.22 -5.51 -7.02
CA GLN A 125 0.92 -6.05 -6.64
C GLN A 125 0.60 -5.70 -5.19
N VAL A 126 -0.69 -5.77 -4.89
CA VAL A 126 -1.22 -5.45 -3.58
C VAL A 126 -1.78 -6.71 -2.93
N GLN A 127 -1.41 -6.94 -1.68
CA GLN A 127 -1.97 -7.96 -0.83
C GLN A 127 -2.74 -7.28 0.31
N ASN A 128 -3.96 -7.73 0.57
CA ASN A 128 -4.82 -7.11 1.57
C ASN A 128 -4.20 -7.15 2.98
N SER A 129 -3.66 -8.30 3.39
CA SER A 129 -3.02 -8.47 4.70
C SER A 129 -2.07 -9.66 4.70
N ILE A 130 -1.04 -9.64 5.56
CA ILE A 130 -0.22 -10.81 5.88
C ILE A 130 -0.92 -11.77 6.84
N CYS A 131 -1.83 -11.26 7.68
CA CYS A 131 -2.46 -12.02 8.78
C CYS A 131 -3.29 -13.19 8.25
N MET A 132 -3.06 -14.38 8.78
CA MET A 132 -3.72 -15.61 8.33
C MET A 132 -5.25 -15.56 8.42
N ASP A 133 -5.79 -14.83 9.41
CA ASP A 133 -7.24 -14.75 9.65
C ASP A 133 -7.94 -13.72 8.74
N ASN A 134 -7.19 -12.81 8.12
CA ASN A 134 -7.72 -11.65 7.38
C ASN A 134 -7.09 -11.47 5.98
N SER A 135 -6.38 -12.47 5.46
CA SER A 135 -5.75 -12.39 4.14
C SER A 135 -6.64 -12.99 3.05
N ASP A 136 -6.87 -12.21 1.99
CA ASP A 136 -7.50 -12.65 0.74
C ASP A 136 -6.51 -13.25 -0.27
N GLY A 137 -5.21 -13.27 0.09
CA GLY A 137 -4.11 -13.63 -0.84
C GLY A 137 -3.81 -12.52 -1.85
N ILE A 138 -3.29 -12.93 -3.01
CA ILE A 138 -2.96 -12.07 -4.14
C ILE A 138 -3.70 -12.53 -5.40
N VAL A 139 -3.81 -11.63 -6.38
CA VAL A 139 -4.27 -11.97 -7.73
C VAL A 139 -3.15 -12.73 -8.45
N ILE A 140 -3.46 -13.91 -8.97
CA ILE A 140 -2.49 -14.75 -9.68
C ILE A 140 -2.83 -14.75 -11.17
N PRO A 141 -1.93 -14.29 -12.06
CA PRO A 141 -2.15 -14.34 -13.50
C PRO A 141 -2.31 -15.78 -14.01
N MET A 142 -3.34 -16.02 -14.84
CA MET A 142 -3.69 -17.34 -15.36
C MET A 142 -4.26 -17.26 -16.77
N LEU A 143 -4.12 -18.37 -17.50
CA LEU A 143 -4.64 -18.52 -18.86
C LEU A 143 -5.21 -19.93 -19.08
N ALA A 144 -6.15 -20.05 -20.01
CA ALA A 144 -6.74 -21.33 -20.41
C ALA A 144 -7.06 -21.31 -21.91
N ALA A 145 -7.00 -22.49 -22.53
CA ALA A 145 -7.52 -22.71 -23.87
C ALA A 145 -8.32 -24.01 -23.91
N THR A 146 -9.47 -23.98 -24.55
CA THR A 146 -10.31 -25.17 -24.79
C THR A 146 -10.92 -25.12 -26.18
N ASP A 147 -11.27 -26.27 -26.72
CA ASP A 147 -12.02 -26.33 -27.97
C ASP A 147 -13.45 -25.80 -27.74
N VAL A 148 -13.96 -25.04 -28.71
CA VAL A 148 -15.32 -24.49 -28.66
C VAL A 148 -16.33 -25.65 -28.84
N PRO A 149 -17.40 -25.73 -28.03
CA PRO A 149 -18.35 -26.82 -28.10
C PRO A 149 -19.13 -26.82 -29.43
N SER A 150 -19.73 -27.95 -29.80
CA SER A 150 -20.44 -28.09 -31.08
C SER A 150 -21.60 -27.10 -31.22
N ALA A 151 -22.05 -26.85 -32.46
CA ALA A 151 -23.26 -26.05 -32.71
C ALA A 151 -24.48 -26.72 -32.04
N GLY A 152 -25.03 -26.08 -31.01
CA GLY A 152 -26.15 -26.58 -30.20
C GLY A 152 -25.79 -26.96 -28.75
N GLU A 153 -24.51 -27.15 -28.46
CA GLU A 153 -24.01 -27.25 -27.09
C GLU A 153 -23.81 -25.85 -26.49
N THR A 154 -24.14 -25.69 -25.21
CA THR A 154 -24.18 -24.39 -24.53
C THR A 154 -23.20 -24.29 -23.37
N SER A 155 -22.30 -25.24 -23.20
CA SER A 155 -21.35 -25.25 -22.09
C SER A 155 -20.02 -25.87 -22.46
N VAL A 156 -18.94 -25.37 -21.85
CA VAL A 156 -17.59 -25.94 -21.95
C VAL A 156 -16.90 -25.84 -20.60
N SER A 157 -15.93 -26.72 -20.37
CA SER A 157 -15.06 -26.65 -19.20
C SER A 157 -13.65 -26.25 -19.62
N VAL A 158 -13.00 -25.42 -18.82
CA VAL A 158 -11.63 -24.97 -19.05
C VAL A 158 -10.73 -25.42 -17.90
N ARG A 159 -9.49 -25.75 -18.24
CA ARG A 159 -8.42 -25.98 -17.27
C ARG A 159 -7.44 -24.82 -17.33
N TYR A 160 -7.32 -24.09 -16.23
CA TYR A 160 -6.35 -23.01 -16.12
C TYR A 160 -4.94 -23.53 -15.94
N GLU A 161 -4.02 -22.88 -16.62
CA GLU A 161 -2.59 -22.96 -16.40
C GLU A 161 -2.12 -21.72 -15.66
N VAL A 162 -1.16 -21.91 -14.76
CA VAL A 162 -0.55 -20.86 -13.94
C VAL A 162 0.89 -20.69 -14.42
N PRO A 163 1.17 -19.75 -15.34
CA PRO A 163 2.49 -19.61 -15.95
C PRO A 163 3.51 -18.89 -15.04
N VAL A 164 3.14 -18.64 -13.78
CA VAL A 164 3.98 -18.05 -12.73
C VAL A 164 4.39 -19.09 -11.70
N SER A 165 5.45 -18.77 -10.96
CA SER A 165 5.83 -19.40 -9.70
C SER A 165 5.60 -18.41 -8.57
N ILE A 166 5.03 -18.87 -7.47
CA ILE A 166 4.66 -18.03 -6.33
C ILE A 166 5.60 -18.35 -5.19
N VAL A 167 6.40 -17.38 -4.78
CA VAL A 167 7.22 -17.49 -3.57
C VAL A 167 6.41 -16.98 -2.40
N ARG A 168 6.26 -17.80 -1.37
CA ARG A 168 5.55 -17.48 -0.13
C ARG A 168 6.55 -17.32 0.99
N PHE A 169 6.75 -16.08 1.42
CA PHE A 169 7.63 -15.71 2.52
C PHE A 169 6.87 -15.74 3.84
N SER A 170 7.36 -16.50 4.82
CA SER A 170 7.01 -16.35 6.23
C SER A 170 8.13 -15.61 6.95
N PHE A 171 7.77 -14.74 7.90
CA PHE A 171 8.73 -13.91 8.62
C PHE A 171 8.77 -14.29 10.10
N LEU A 172 9.97 -14.56 10.61
CA LEU A 172 10.23 -14.78 12.03
C LEU A 172 11.00 -13.58 12.58
N SER A 173 10.65 -13.14 13.78
CA SER A 173 11.40 -12.11 14.48
C SER A 173 11.23 -12.22 15.99
N ALA A 174 12.33 -12.17 16.73
CA ALA A 174 12.32 -12.06 18.19
C ALA A 174 12.42 -10.60 18.65
N ASP A 175 13.26 -9.80 17.98
CA ASP A 175 13.58 -8.43 18.38
C ASP A 175 12.67 -7.38 17.71
N PHE A 176 11.99 -7.74 16.62
CA PHE A 176 11.11 -6.88 15.84
C PHE A 176 9.69 -7.45 15.75
N SER A 177 9.23 -8.15 16.79
CA SER A 177 7.93 -8.84 16.75
C SER A 177 6.74 -7.87 16.66
N GLY A 178 6.93 -6.63 17.09
CA GLY A 178 5.93 -5.54 17.00
C GLY A 178 5.90 -4.79 15.68
N ASP A 179 6.96 -4.89 14.86
CA ASP A 179 7.03 -4.23 13.55
C ASP A 179 5.96 -4.78 12.60
N GLN A 180 5.54 -3.93 11.67
CA GLN A 180 4.47 -4.24 10.73
C GLN A 180 5.00 -4.18 9.31
N ILE A 181 5.00 -5.33 8.61
CA ILE A 181 5.50 -5.41 7.23
C ILE A 181 4.55 -4.64 6.31
N SER A 182 5.08 -3.60 5.67
CA SER A 182 4.37 -2.74 4.71
C SER A 182 4.63 -3.17 3.27
N SER A 183 5.81 -3.70 2.96
CA SER A 183 6.09 -4.26 1.64
C SER A 183 7.24 -5.28 1.62
N VAL A 184 7.25 -6.10 0.57
CA VAL A 184 8.34 -7.03 0.25
C VAL A 184 8.68 -6.91 -1.23
N ALA A 185 9.93 -6.63 -1.55
CA ALA A 185 10.45 -6.58 -2.90
C ALA A 185 11.45 -7.71 -3.16
N MET A 186 11.31 -8.41 -4.27
CA MET A 186 12.26 -9.40 -4.76
C MET A 186 12.88 -8.88 -6.06
N THR A 187 14.22 -8.85 -6.11
CA THR A 187 14.99 -8.50 -7.30
C THR A 187 15.87 -9.66 -7.72
N ALA A 188 16.20 -9.74 -9.02
CA ALA A 188 17.11 -10.74 -9.57
C ALA A 188 17.92 -10.17 -10.74
N ALA A 189 18.88 -10.95 -11.27
CA ALA A 189 19.59 -10.61 -12.49
C ALA A 189 18.70 -10.78 -13.73
N GLU A 190 17.81 -11.76 -13.71
CA GLU A 190 16.87 -12.08 -14.78
C GLU A 190 15.53 -11.33 -14.60
N PRO A 191 14.78 -11.07 -15.69
CA PRO A 191 13.44 -10.47 -15.57
C PRO A 191 12.48 -11.36 -14.78
N LEU A 192 11.85 -10.81 -13.74
CA LEU A 192 10.91 -11.50 -12.86
C LEU A 192 9.46 -11.33 -13.30
N CYS A 193 9.15 -10.25 -14.01
CA CYS A 193 7.81 -9.88 -14.44
C CYS A 193 7.80 -9.39 -15.89
N GLY A 194 6.62 -9.25 -16.49
CA GLY A 194 6.49 -8.96 -17.92
C GLY A 194 5.18 -9.47 -18.50
N THR A 195 5.18 -9.79 -19.79
CA THR A 195 3.97 -10.28 -20.49
C THR A 195 4.22 -11.57 -21.24
N ILE A 196 3.20 -12.43 -21.30
CA ILE A 196 3.18 -13.67 -22.07
C ILE A 196 2.14 -13.56 -23.18
N ASP A 197 2.52 -13.85 -24.42
CA ASP A 197 1.58 -13.96 -25.54
C ASP A 197 0.71 -15.22 -25.39
N VAL A 198 -0.60 -15.05 -25.28
CA VAL A 198 -1.52 -16.12 -24.85
C VAL A 198 -1.67 -17.22 -25.89
N SER A 199 -1.79 -16.87 -27.18
CA SER A 199 -1.91 -17.87 -28.24
C SER A 199 -0.62 -18.68 -28.39
N SER A 200 0.55 -18.02 -28.39
CA SER A 200 1.85 -18.67 -28.55
C SER A 200 2.19 -19.60 -27.39
N TYR A 201 1.76 -19.28 -26.17
CA TYR A 201 1.90 -20.15 -25.01
C TYR A 201 1.29 -21.55 -25.26
N PHE A 202 0.08 -21.62 -25.80
CA PHE A 202 -0.60 -22.89 -26.10
C PHE A 202 -0.08 -23.60 -27.37
N GLU A 203 0.66 -22.89 -28.22
CA GLU A 203 1.37 -23.48 -29.37
C GLU A 203 2.73 -24.08 -28.97
N GLY A 204 3.18 -23.89 -27.73
CA GLY A 204 4.47 -24.37 -27.22
C GLY A 204 5.65 -23.48 -27.58
N ASP A 205 5.40 -22.26 -28.06
CA ASP A 205 6.39 -21.24 -28.39
C ASP A 205 6.21 -20.04 -27.46
N GLU A 206 6.44 -20.25 -26.15
CA GLU A 206 6.22 -19.22 -25.14
C GLU A 206 7.04 -17.96 -25.45
N ASN A 207 6.35 -16.90 -25.86
CA ASN A 207 6.93 -15.59 -26.10
C ASN A 207 6.74 -14.72 -24.86
N PHE A 208 7.76 -14.72 -23.99
CA PHE A 208 7.82 -13.84 -22.83
C PHE A 208 8.59 -12.56 -23.15
N ALA A 209 7.94 -11.41 -22.95
CA ALA A 209 8.57 -10.10 -23.01
C ALA A 209 8.81 -9.58 -21.59
N GLY A 210 10.08 -9.61 -21.15
CA GLY A 210 10.48 -9.15 -19.81
C GLY A 210 10.22 -7.66 -19.60
N GLY A 211 9.61 -7.31 -18.46
CA GLY A 211 9.27 -5.95 -18.06
C GLY A 211 10.24 -5.37 -17.03
N SER A 212 10.43 -6.06 -15.90
CA SER A 212 11.33 -5.66 -14.82
C SER A 212 11.99 -6.87 -14.18
N ASN A 213 13.17 -6.65 -13.58
CA ASN A 213 13.88 -7.61 -12.75
C ASN A 213 13.58 -7.42 -11.25
N CYS A 214 12.49 -6.71 -10.94
CA CYS A 214 11.98 -6.46 -9.60
C CYS A 214 10.48 -6.73 -9.56
N VAL A 215 10.02 -7.42 -8.51
CA VAL A 215 8.61 -7.57 -8.15
C VAL A 215 8.40 -7.10 -6.72
N THR A 216 7.44 -6.22 -6.50
CA THR A 216 7.07 -5.71 -5.18
C THR A 216 5.65 -6.12 -4.80
N THR A 217 5.49 -6.57 -3.55
CA THR A 217 4.18 -6.81 -2.92
C THR A 217 3.96 -5.82 -1.80
N GLU A 218 2.95 -4.98 -1.94
CA GLU A 218 2.53 -3.99 -0.95
C GLU A 218 1.42 -4.54 -0.06
N ILE A 219 1.43 -4.23 1.23
CA ILE A 219 0.46 -4.71 2.22
C ILE A 219 -0.46 -3.57 2.63
N CYS A 220 -1.77 -3.68 2.36
CA CYS A 220 -2.73 -2.63 2.71
C CYS A 220 -3.04 -2.56 4.22
N ASN A 221 -3.45 -3.70 4.79
CA ASN A 221 -3.79 -3.81 6.21
C ASN A 221 -2.63 -4.49 6.92
N VAL A 222 -1.73 -3.66 7.42
CA VAL A 222 -0.52 -4.04 8.14
C VAL A 222 -0.85 -4.60 9.53
N PHE A 223 -0.12 -5.63 9.95
CA PHE A 223 -0.24 -6.25 11.27
C PHE A 223 1.15 -6.51 11.84
N PRO A 224 1.29 -6.53 13.18
CA PRO A 224 2.54 -6.92 13.83
C PRO A 224 2.99 -8.31 13.40
N ILE A 225 4.30 -8.48 13.14
CA ILE A 225 4.92 -9.74 12.71
C ILE A 225 4.58 -10.90 13.66
N GLU A 226 4.46 -10.65 14.97
CA GLU A 226 4.09 -11.68 15.96
C GLU A 226 2.74 -12.36 15.70
N LYS A 227 1.85 -11.74 14.92
CA LYS A 227 0.57 -12.35 14.52
C LYS A 227 0.75 -13.42 13.44
N GLY A 228 1.97 -13.55 12.91
CA GLY A 228 2.31 -14.48 11.84
C GLY A 228 1.63 -14.07 10.52
N GLY A 229 1.91 -14.86 9.48
CA GLY A 229 1.38 -14.56 8.16
C GLY A 229 2.31 -14.92 7.02
N TYR A 230 1.88 -14.57 5.82
CA TYR A 230 2.63 -14.81 4.60
C TYR A 230 2.57 -13.61 3.66
N VAL A 231 3.65 -13.36 2.95
CA VAL A 231 3.66 -12.48 1.76
C VAL A 231 3.88 -13.36 0.53
N TYR A 232 3.02 -13.20 -0.47
CA TYR A 232 3.10 -13.94 -1.73
C TYR A 232 3.73 -13.07 -2.80
N VAL A 233 4.70 -13.59 -3.54
CA VAL A 233 5.41 -12.89 -4.62
C VAL A 233 5.36 -13.78 -5.88
N PRO A 234 4.50 -13.48 -6.87
CA PRO A 234 4.45 -14.20 -8.13
C PRO A 234 5.54 -13.66 -9.06
N VAL A 235 6.28 -14.58 -9.65
CA VAL A 235 7.32 -14.28 -10.63
C VAL A 235 7.14 -15.19 -11.82
N LYS A 236 7.72 -14.84 -12.97
CA LYS A 236 7.79 -15.76 -14.11
C LYS A 236 8.43 -17.09 -13.66
N ARG A 237 7.96 -18.22 -14.19
CA ARG A 237 8.66 -19.50 -13.99
C ARG A 237 10.08 -19.44 -14.55
N GLY A 238 11.08 -19.81 -13.75
CA GLY A 238 12.48 -19.74 -14.15
C GLY A 238 13.46 -19.97 -12.98
N SER A 239 14.75 -19.93 -13.30
CA SER A 239 15.84 -19.97 -12.32
C SER A 239 16.44 -18.59 -12.17
N TYR A 240 16.61 -18.14 -10.93
CA TYR A 240 17.00 -16.77 -10.60
C TYR A 240 18.25 -16.76 -9.74
N SER A 241 19.21 -15.95 -10.16
CA SER A 241 20.50 -15.78 -9.48
C SER A 241 20.70 -14.34 -9.00
N GLY A 242 21.52 -14.16 -7.96
CA GLY A 242 21.75 -12.85 -7.36
C GLY A 242 20.47 -12.23 -6.79
N VAL A 243 19.58 -13.08 -6.26
CA VAL A 243 18.30 -12.65 -5.73
C VAL A 243 18.52 -11.79 -4.49
N THR A 244 17.92 -10.61 -4.48
CA THR A 244 17.87 -9.75 -3.29
C THR A 244 16.43 -9.56 -2.85
N LEU A 245 16.15 -9.86 -1.58
CA LEU A 245 14.87 -9.65 -0.93
C LEU A 245 14.97 -8.42 -0.02
N THR A 246 14.15 -7.42 -0.27
CA THR A 246 14.00 -6.26 0.63
C THR A 246 12.67 -6.35 1.35
N VAL A 247 12.69 -6.30 2.69
CA VAL A 247 11.50 -6.31 3.54
C VAL A 247 11.42 -4.96 4.22
N THR A 248 10.35 -4.21 3.95
CA THR A 248 10.11 -2.91 4.57
C THR A 248 9.01 -3.05 5.61
N THR A 249 9.27 -2.55 6.81
CA THR A 249 8.30 -2.42 7.90
C THR A 249 7.95 -0.95 8.11
N ASP A 250 7.13 -0.67 9.12
CA ASP A 250 6.83 0.67 9.63
C ASP A 250 8.07 1.38 10.21
N ASN A 251 9.00 0.62 10.83
CA ASN A 251 10.15 1.20 11.53
C ASN A 251 11.50 0.86 10.87
N ASN A 252 11.55 -0.19 10.05
CA ASN A 252 12.79 -0.80 9.62
C ASN A 252 12.78 -1.22 8.15
N GLU A 253 13.96 -1.49 7.64
CA GLU A 253 14.15 -2.15 6.36
C GLU A 253 15.22 -3.22 6.50
N PHE A 254 15.00 -4.36 5.86
CA PHE A 254 15.91 -5.50 5.90
C PHE A 254 16.23 -5.94 4.48
N GLU A 255 17.48 -6.27 4.21
CA GLU A 255 17.92 -6.73 2.89
C GLU A 255 18.61 -8.09 2.98
N PHE A 256 18.17 -9.04 2.16
CA PHE A 256 18.76 -10.37 2.08
C PHE A 256 19.26 -10.61 0.66
N SER A 257 20.57 -10.50 0.48
CA SER A 257 21.22 -10.45 -0.84
C SER A 257 21.88 -11.78 -1.21
N ASP A 258 22.27 -11.91 -2.48
CA ASP A 258 23.00 -13.06 -3.04
C ASP A 258 22.25 -14.41 -2.95
N GLY A 259 20.92 -14.38 -2.94
CA GLY A 259 20.08 -15.57 -2.99
C GLY A 259 20.05 -16.26 -4.35
N ASN A 260 19.62 -17.52 -4.37
CA ASN A 260 19.33 -18.27 -5.61
C ASN A 260 18.01 -19.00 -5.46
N PHE A 261 17.18 -18.96 -6.50
CA PHE A 261 15.85 -19.55 -6.51
C PHE A 261 15.63 -20.38 -7.79
N GLU A 262 15.36 -21.67 -7.63
CA GLU A 262 14.97 -22.58 -8.73
C GLU A 262 13.45 -22.72 -8.72
N LEU A 263 12.78 -21.98 -9.61
CA LEU A 263 11.31 -21.82 -9.64
C LEU A 263 10.70 -22.29 -10.98
N ASP A 264 11.34 -23.24 -11.64
CA ASP A 264 10.98 -23.72 -12.98
C ASP A 264 10.32 -25.11 -12.99
N ASP A 265 10.12 -25.76 -11.84
CA ASP A 265 9.47 -27.06 -11.76
C ASP A 265 8.03 -26.98 -12.32
N PRO A 266 7.72 -27.67 -13.43
CA PRO A 266 6.41 -27.59 -14.04
C PRO A 266 5.29 -28.16 -13.15
N ALA A 267 5.63 -29.03 -12.19
CA ALA A 267 4.69 -29.63 -11.24
C ALA A 267 4.46 -28.77 -9.99
N ALA A 268 5.26 -27.72 -9.77
CA ALA A 268 5.12 -26.84 -8.61
C ALA A 268 4.66 -25.45 -9.05
N THR A 269 3.82 -24.83 -8.22
CA THR A 269 3.41 -23.43 -8.40
C THR A 269 3.69 -22.60 -7.15
N LEU A 270 3.74 -23.23 -5.98
CA LEU A 270 3.96 -22.56 -4.70
C LEU A 270 5.26 -23.01 -4.05
N TYR A 271 6.14 -22.06 -3.77
CA TYR A 271 7.43 -22.27 -3.13
C TYR A 271 7.42 -21.57 -1.77
N LYS A 272 7.80 -22.29 -0.72
CA LYS A 272 7.71 -21.80 0.66
C LYS A 272 9.11 -21.45 1.15
N THR A 273 9.27 -20.26 1.70
CA THR A 273 10.54 -19.80 2.26
C THR A 273 10.28 -19.06 3.58
N GLU A 274 11.21 -19.23 4.51
CA GLU A 274 11.16 -18.60 5.82
C GLU A 274 12.33 -17.63 5.94
N VAL A 275 12.06 -16.43 6.42
CA VAL A 275 13.02 -15.34 6.56
C VAL A 275 13.03 -14.89 8.01
N THR A 276 14.22 -14.86 8.62
CA THR A 276 14.39 -14.35 10.00
C THR A 276 14.87 -12.91 9.93
N LEU A 277 14.07 -11.98 10.45
CA LEU A 277 14.41 -10.55 10.49
C LEU A 277 15.39 -10.28 11.63
N GLY A 278 16.44 -9.51 11.35
CA GLY A 278 17.46 -9.09 12.31
C GLY A 278 18.91 -9.43 11.94
N GLU A 279 19.15 -10.30 10.96
CA GLU A 279 20.52 -10.60 10.51
C GLU A 279 21.11 -9.53 9.59
N THR A 280 20.24 -8.75 8.91
CA THR A 280 20.61 -7.85 7.82
C THR A 280 19.76 -6.58 7.78
N GLN A 281 19.50 -6.00 8.96
CA GLN A 281 18.81 -4.70 9.07
C GLN A 281 19.62 -3.62 8.34
N ILE A 282 18.97 -2.93 7.42
CA ILE A 282 19.49 -1.69 6.84
C ILE A 282 19.28 -0.61 7.90
N VAL A 283 20.38 -0.09 8.44
CA VAL A 283 20.36 1.09 9.30
C VAL A 283 20.06 2.29 8.39
N LYS A 284 18.81 2.76 8.42
CA LYS A 284 18.44 4.03 7.80
C LYS A 284 18.98 5.18 8.66
N ASP A 285 19.34 6.28 8.02
CA ASP A 285 19.65 7.50 8.77
C ASP A 285 18.40 7.93 9.56
N PRO A 286 18.55 8.46 10.79
CA PRO A 286 17.43 8.88 11.60
C PRO A 286 16.52 9.87 10.85
N HIS A 287 15.21 9.70 10.96
CA HIS A 287 14.23 10.51 10.22
C HIS A 287 12.88 10.58 10.94
N PHE A 288 12.09 11.61 10.63
CA PHE A 288 10.78 11.83 11.21
C PHE A 288 9.66 11.36 10.28
N VAL A 289 8.75 10.53 10.81
CA VAL A 289 7.58 10.00 10.09
C VAL A 289 6.28 10.39 10.78
N GLU A 290 5.20 10.50 10.01
CA GLU A 290 3.87 10.84 10.53
C GLU A 290 3.33 9.71 11.41
N ILE A 291 2.86 10.07 12.62
CA ILE A 291 2.29 9.08 13.54
C ILE A 291 0.87 8.67 13.10
N THR A 292 0.53 7.42 13.35
CA THR A 292 -0.81 6.86 13.07
C THR A 292 -1.71 6.89 14.30
N GLU A 293 -3.02 6.76 14.08
CA GLU A 293 -3.99 6.59 15.17
C GLU A 293 -3.61 5.38 16.05
N GLY A 294 -3.62 5.57 17.37
CA GLY A 294 -3.22 4.55 18.34
C GLY A 294 -1.75 4.60 18.78
N GLU A 295 -0.97 5.58 18.30
CA GLU A 295 0.39 5.83 18.80
C GLU A 295 0.41 6.03 20.32
N VAL A 296 1.38 5.40 20.99
CA VAL A 296 1.60 5.55 22.44
C VAL A 296 2.75 6.54 22.66
N PHE A 297 2.40 7.75 23.11
CA PHE A 297 3.42 8.77 23.40
C PHE A 297 4.29 8.40 24.60
N SER A 298 5.58 8.74 24.52
CA SER A 298 6.56 8.47 25.57
C SER A 298 7.51 9.65 25.74
N ALA A 299 7.94 9.87 26.98
CA ALA A 299 8.98 10.86 27.31
C ALA A 299 10.36 10.50 26.72
N ASP A 300 10.59 9.24 26.35
CA ASP A 300 11.85 8.78 25.77
C ASP A 300 11.95 9.05 24.25
N ASN A 301 10.84 9.43 23.61
CA ASN A 301 10.78 9.67 22.17
C ASN A 301 10.93 11.15 21.82
N SER A 302 11.29 11.40 20.57
CA SER A 302 11.43 12.72 19.97
C SER A 302 10.37 12.96 18.90
N TYR A 303 9.74 14.14 18.93
CA TYR A 303 8.64 14.48 18.04
C TYR A 303 8.84 15.82 17.37
N LEU A 304 8.32 15.97 16.15
CA LEU A 304 8.10 17.27 15.53
C LEU A 304 6.63 17.59 15.56
N ILE A 305 6.31 18.81 15.99
CA ILE A 305 5.03 19.41 15.66
C ILE A 305 5.21 20.08 14.30
N SER A 306 4.29 19.83 13.36
CA SER A 306 4.42 20.28 11.98
C SER A 306 3.05 20.61 11.36
N TYR A 307 3.09 21.14 10.14
CA TYR A 307 1.93 21.23 9.25
C TYR A 307 2.24 20.52 7.94
N LYS A 308 1.43 19.51 7.59
CA LYS A 308 1.52 18.78 6.33
C LYS A 308 1.03 19.65 5.18
N MET A 309 1.94 20.10 4.31
CA MET A 309 1.57 20.87 3.12
C MET A 309 1.17 19.96 1.95
N SER A 310 1.81 18.80 1.86
CA SER A 310 1.57 17.73 0.89
C SER A 310 2.10 16.41 1.47
N ASP A 311 1.93 15.31 0.73
CA ASP A 311 2.50 14.02 1.13
C ASP A 311 4.03 13.99 1.19
N TYR A 312 4.70 15.03 0.65
CA TYR A 312 6.16 15.09 0.53
C TYR A 312 6.77 16.30 1.23
N SER A 313 5.97 17.14 1.90
CA SER A 313 6.43 18.44 2.38
C SER A 313 5.70 18.89 3.64
N TYR A 314 6.50 19.31 4.62
CA TYR A 314 6.02 19.73 5.94
C TYR A 314 6.62 21.07 6.32
N LYS A 315 5.85 21.91 7.01
CA LYS A 315 6.38 23.07 7.73
C LYS A 315 6.61 22.71 9.19
N VAL A 316 7.83 22.92 9.67
CA VAL A 316 8.29 22.59 11.02
C VAL A 316 8.74 23.85 11.74
N ALA A 317 8.64 23.85 13.07
CA ALA A 317 9.09 24.94 13.94
C ALA A 317 10.58 25.25 13.74
N THR A 318 10.94 26.54 13.75
CA THR A 318 12.31 27.03 13.67
C THR A 318 12.49 28.35 14.43
N GLU A 319 13.75 28.77 14.61
CA GLU A 319 14.08 30.00 15.32
C GLU A 319 13.63 31.24 14.54
N ASN A 320 13.02 32.19 15.25
CA ASN A 320 12.81 33.54 14.72
C ASN A 320 13.81 34.52 15.33
N TYR A 321 14.84 34.88 14.57
CA TYR A 321 15.87 35.80 15.03
C TYR A 321 15.37 37.23 15.34
N ASN A 322 14.16 37.59 14.90
CA ASN A 322 13.61 38.95 14.98
C ASN A 322 12.40 39.08 15.93
N SER A 323 12.01 38.01 16.62
CA SER A 323 10.80 37.98 17.45
C SER A 323 10.93 36.99 18.60
N SER A 324 10.15 37.18 19.67
CA SER A 324 10.02 36.18 20.74
C SER A 324 9.08 35.02 20.36
N LYS A 325 8.75 34.86 19.08
CA LYS A 325 7.79 33.87 18.55
C LYS A 325 8.53 32.85 17.71
N ILE A 326 8.03 31.62 17.64
CA ILE A 326 8.62 30.57 16.79
C ILE A 326 8.16 30.77 15.35
N ASP A 327 9.08 30.67 14.39
CA ASP A 327 8.79 30.72 12.95
C ASP A 327 8.66 29.29 12.40
N SER A 328 8.27 29.16 11.13
CA SER A 328 8.21 27.88 10.44
C SER A 328 9.14 27.84 9.23
N LYS A 329 9.71 26.69 8.96
CA LYS A 329 10.46 26.42 7.73
C LYS A 329 9.95 25.15 7.08
N GLN A 330 9.92 25.16 5.75
CA GLN A 330 9.52 24.01 4.95
C GLN A 330 10.68 23.02 4.83
N PHE A 331 10.37 21.75 5.01
CA PHE A 331 11.26 20.61 4.80
C PHE A 331 10.56 19.58 3.91
N GLU A 332 11.32 18.95 3.03
CA GLU A 332 10.83 17.89 2.15
C GLU A 332 11.15 16.51 2.75
N THR A 333 10.29 15.53 2.46
CA THR A 333 10.56 14.13 2.76
C THR A 333 11.67 13.58 1.85
N ASP A 334 12.55 12.75 2.38
CA ASP A 334 13.44 11.92 1.58
C ASP A 334 12.69 10.65 1.14
N PRO A 335 12.51 10.42 -0.17
CA PRO A 335 11.79 9.24 -0.66
C PRO A 335 12.44 7.90 -0.26
N ALA A 336 13.76 7.86 -0.04
CA ALA A 336 14.47 6.65 0.38
C ALA A 336 14.28 6.36 1.88
N LEU A 337 14.17 7.42 2.69
CA LEU A 337 13.90 7.27 4.13
C LEU A 337 12.41 7.12 4.43
N GLY A 338 11.53 7.67 3.59
CA GLY A 338 10.08 7.67 3.83
C GLY A 338 9.63 8.73 4.85
N GLY A 339 10.48 9.74 5.11
CA GLY A 339 10.23 10.78 6.11
C GLY A 339 11.19 11.94 5.97
N ILE A 340 11.18 12.87 6.93
CA ILE A 340 12.08 14.03 6.92
C ILE A 340 13.39 13.64 7.61
N PRO A 341 14.57 13.74 6.96
CA PRO A 341 15.85 13.42 7.60
C PRO A 341 16.05 14.19 8.91
N ALA A 342 16.43 13.51 9.98
CA ALA A 342 16.63 14.08 11.30
C ALA A 342 18.03 14.69 11.44
N ALA A 343 18.28 15.76 10.69
CA ALA A 343 19.60 16.40 10.63
C ALA A 343 19.51 17.94 10.58
N GLY A 344 20.55 18.59 11.12
CA GLY A 344 20.69 20.04 11.08
C GLY A 344 19.58 20.78 11.84
N GLU A 345 19.08 21.87 11.26
CA GLU A 345 18.13 22.80 11.89
C GLU A 345 16.80 22.15 12.32
N ILE A 346 16.45 20.98 11.77
CA ILE A 346 15.22 20.28 12.15
C ILE A 346 15.28 19.75 13.59
N MET A 347 16.48 19.43 14.06
CA MET A 347 16.72 18.89 15.41
C MET A 347 16.66 19.97 16.49
N ASP A 348 16.67 21.25 16.09
CA ASP A 348 16.69 22.36 17.04
C ASP A 348 15.35 22.51 17.78
N TYR A 349 14.22 22.19 17.12
CA TYR A 349 12.86 22.38 17.67
C TYR A 349 12.10 21.06 17.85
N VAL A 350 12.80 20.02 18.29
CA VAL A 350 12.21 18.75 18.69
C VAL A 350 11.46 18.91 20.02
N PHE A 351 10.31 18.26 20.11
CA PHE A 351 9.45 18.20 21.29
C PHE A 351 9.49 16.82 21.92
N THR A 352 9.34 16.80 23.23
CA THR A 352 8.96 15.61 23.98
C THR A 352 7.47 15.69 24.30
N ILE A 353 6.76 14.57 24.10
CA ILE A 353 5.35 14.40 24.44
C ILE A 353 5.27 13.31 25.51
N ALA A 354 5.13 13.71 26.76
CA ALA A 354 5.14 12.79 27.91
C ALA A 354 3.71 12.60 28.45
N PRO A 355 3.25 11.37 28.73
CA PRO A 355 1.93 11.14 29.33
C PRO A 355 1.84 11.74 30.74
N VAL A 356 0.66 12.26 31.10
CA VAL A 356 0.37 12.77 32.44
C VAL A 356 -0.17 11.66 33.33
N ASP A 357 0.50 11.39 34.44
CA ASP A 357 0.10 10.35 35.39
C ASP A 357 -1.34 10.53 35.88
N GLY A 358 -2.17 9.50 35.69
CA GLY A 358 -3.56 9.48 36.16
C GLY A 358 -4.55 10.29 35.32
N ALA A 359 -4.13 10.86 34.19
CA ALA A 359 -4.99 11.55 33.24
C ALA A 359 -4.84 10.92 31.83
N PRO A 360 -5.72 9.96 31.46
CA PRO A 360 -5.71 9.39 30.12
C PRO A 360 -5.81 10.48 29.04
N ASP A 361 -5.11 10.27 27.92
CA ASP A 361 -5.11 11.15 26.75
C ASP A 361 -4.58 12.57 27.00
N CYS A 362 -4.01 12.83 28.18
CA CYS A 362 -3.37 14.09 28.54
C CYS A 362 -1.84 13.96 28.54
N TYR A 363 -1.16 14.98 28.02
CA TYR A 363 0.28 14.99 27.79
C TYR A 363 0.92 16.31 28.21
N TYR A 364 2.18 16.25 28.64
CA TYR A 364 3.07 17.40 28.71
C TYR A 364 3.83 17.55 27.39
N LEU A 365 3.81 18.75 26.82
CA LEU A 365 4.60 19.11 25.65
C LEU A 365 5.69 20.10 26.07
N TYR A 366 6.94 19.71 25.87
CA TYR A 366 8.10 20.54 26.22
C TYR A 366 9.23 20.36 25.22
N SER A 367 10.06 21.39 25.07
CA SER A 367 11.17 21.43 24.13
C SER A 367 12.22 22.39 24.65
N GLU A 368 13.50 21.99 24.59
CA GLU A 368 14.58 22.82 25.08
C GLU A 368 14.64 24.18 24.36
N ALA A 369 14.54 24.19 23.03
CA ALA A 369 14.58 25.41 22.25
C ALA A 369 13.31 26.25 22.43
N ALA A 370 12.13 25.63 22.37
CA ALA A 370 10.87 26.37 22.52
C ALA A 370 10.79 27.04 23.90
N GLY A 371 11.22 26.35 24.95
CA GLY A 371 11.23 26.86 26.32
C GLY A 371 12.33 27.86 26.65
N ASN A 372 13.29 28.11 25.74
CA ASN A 372 14.43 29.02 25.95
C ASN A 372 14.34 30.33 25.13
N THR A 373 13.27 30.51 24.35
CA THR A 373 13.00 31.75 23.62
C THR A 373 12.69 32.91 24.59
N ASN A 374 13.09 34.15 24.26
CA ASN A 374 12.96 35.37 25.10
C ASN A 374 11.48 35.73 25.40
N GLY A 375 10.84 34.94 26.25
CA GLY A 375 9.40 34.87 26.47
C GLY A 375 8.90 33.50 26.00
N ASN A 376 8.75 32.56 26.93
CA ASN A 376 8.38 31.15 26.75
C ASN A 376 7.00 30.93 26.07
N TYR A 377 6.69 31.57 24.94
CA TYR A 377 5.36 31.45 24.37
C TYR A 377 5.25 31.51 22.84
N LEU A 378 4.40 30.65 22.29
CA LEU A 378 3.87 30.73 20.93
C LEU A 378 2.75 31.76 20.91
N GLY A 379 2.95 32.87 20.20
CA GLY A 379 1.95 33.93 20.13
C GLY A 379 0.94 33.72 19.01
N SER A 380 -0.37 33.71 19.33
CA SER A 380 -1.41 33.71 18.29
C SER A 380 -1.32 34.96 17.43
N ALA A 381 -1.76 34.84 16.19
CA ALA A 381 -1.85 36.00 15.33
C ALA A 381 -2.89 37.01 15.83
N GLY A 382 -2.56 38.30 15.71
CA GLY A 382 -3.42 39.41 16.11
C GLY A 382 -3.54 39.69 17.62
N GLY A 383 -2.94 38.87 18.49
CA GLY A 383 -3.02 39.05 19.95
C GLY A 383 -1.88 39.92 20.50
N THR A 384 -2.18 41.14 20.95
CA THR A 384 -1.31 41.89 21.88
C THR A 384 -1.50 41.46 23.35
N SER A 385 -2.43 40.54 23.61
CA SER A 385 -2.76 40.03 24.94
C SER A 385 -2.21 38.62 25.16
N THR A 386 -1.59 38.38 26.32
CA THR A 386 -1.08 37.10 26.83
C THR A 386 -2.10 35.95 26.89
N ALA A 387 -3.38 36.22 26.63
CA ALA A 387 -4.46 35.24 26.68
C ALA A 387 -4.46 34.23 25.51
N GLY A 388 -3.90 34.59 24.35
CA GLY A 388 -3.88 33.75 23.15
C GLY A 388 -2.62 32.90 22.95
N ASN A 389 -1.64 33.02 23.87
CA ASN A 389 -0.33 32.42 23.70
C ASN A 389 -0.20 31.09 24.46
N PHE A 390 0.47 30.11 23.85
CA PHE A 390 0.80 28.83 24.49
C PHE A 390 2.20 28.87 25.06
N PHE A 391 2.43 28.26 26.22
CA PHE A 391 3.72 28.31 26.90
C PHE A 391 4.38 26.93 26.90
N PHE A 392 5.65 26.88 26.54
CA PHE A 392 6.43 25.65 26.54
C PHE A 392 7.54 25.74 27.57
N MET A 393 7.74 24.65 28.26
CA MET A 393 8.84 24.51 29.19
C MET A 393 10.05 23.91 28.47
N LYS A 394 11.25 24.21 28.97
CA LYS A 394 12.48 23.58 28.49
C LYS A 394 12.50 22.08 28.78
N THR A 395 11.93 21.71 29.93
CA THR A 395 11.91 20.36 30.47
C THR A 395 10.49 20.03 30.92
N GLU A 396 10.27 18.78 31.32
CA GLU A 396 8.99 18.36 31.89
C GLU A 396 8.48 19.34 32.96
N PRO A 397 7.21 19.79 32.86
CA PRO A 397 6.59 20.65 33.86
C PRO A 397 6.54 19.97 35.23
N THR A 398 7.00 20.67 36.27
CA THR A 398 7.03 20.14 37.65
C THR A 398 5.76 20.46 38.45
N ALA A 399 4.73 21.01 37.81
CA ALA A 399 3.50 21.46 38.46
C ALA A 399 2.27 20.99 37.67
N ASP A 400 1.22 20.59 38.37
CA ASP A 400 -0.09 20.19 37.83
C ASP A 400 -0.88 21.38 37.25
N ASP A 401 -0.19 22.38 36.72
CA ASP A 401 -0.80 23.54 36.11
C ASP A 401 -1.34 23.16 34.74
N THR A 402 -2.66 23.25 34.61
CA THR A 402 -3.39 22.87 33.39
C THR A 402 -2.93 23.66 32.17
N TYR A 403 -2.24 24.80 32.33
CA TYR A 403 -1.63 25.54 31.22
C TYR A 403 -0.55 24.75 30.45
N TYR A 404 0.05 23.72 31.04
CA TYR A 404 1.05 22.88 30.37
C TYR A 404 0.53 21.50 29.98
N ILE A 405 -0.75 21.22 30.24
CA ILE A 405 -1.41 19.96 29.92
C ILE A 405 -2.12 20.10 28.58
N TRP A 406 -1.89 19.12 27.72
CA TRP A 406 -2.43 19.04 26.38
C TRP A 406 -3.23 17.76 26.20
N ASP A 407 -4.43 17.87 25.65
CA ASP A 407 -5.19 16.74 25.15
C ASP A 407 -4.81 16.51 23.68
N ILE A 408 -4.41 15.28 23.35
CA ILE A 408 -4.11 14.88 21.97
C ILE A 408 -5.03 13.74 21.60
N SER A 409 -5.84 13.96 20.56
CA SER A 409 -6.78 12.99 20.04
C SER A 409 -6.71 12.87 18.52
N PHE A 410 -7.25 11.78 18.00
CA PHE A 410 -7.31 11.48 16.57
C PHE A 410 -8.77 11.35 16.13
N GLY A 411 -9.11 11.89 14.97
CA GLY A 411 -10.44 11.75 14.37
C GLY A 411 -10.44 12.11 12.90
N ASP A 412 -11.16 11.34 12.08
CA ASP A 412 -11.27 11.55 10.62
C ASP A 412 -9.91 11.69 9.89
N GLY A 413 -8.87 11.00 10.39
CA GLY A 413 -7.51 11.08 9.83
C GLY A 413 -6.74 12.36 10.19
N VAL A 414 -7.25 13.15 11.14
CA VAL A 414 -6.66 14.40 11.61
C VAL A 414 -6.25 14.28 13.08
N GLN A 415 -5.18 15.00 13.44
CA GLN A 415 -4.67 15.09 14.80
C GLN A 415 -5.15 16.39 15.45
N TYR A 416 -5.79 16.26 16.61
CA TYR A 416 -6.33 17.38 17.36
C TYR A 416 -5.49 17.61 18.62
N VAL A 417 -4.94 18.82 18.75
CA VAL A 417 -4.07 19.19 19.87
C VAL A 417 -4.72 20.36 20.63
N HIS A 418 -5.18 20.12 21.86
CA HIS A 418 -5.89 21.09 22.69
C HIS A 418 -5.13 21.39 23.98
N ASN A 419 -5.03 22.66 24.37
CA ASN A 419 -4.47 23.03 25.66
C ASN A 419 -5.59 23.16 26.70
N VAL A 420 -5.51 22.36 27.76
CA VAL A 420 -6.56 22.23 28.77
C VAL A 420 -6.74 23.53 29.55
N GLY A 421 -5.65 24.14 30.04
CA GLY A 421 -5.72 25.33 30.89
C GLY A 421 -6.13 26.61 30.15
N ARG A 422 -5.85 26.69 28.84
CA ARG A 422 -6.23 27.84 28.00
C ARG A 422 -7.57 27.66 27.31
N ASP A 423 -8.07 26.42 27.24
CA ASP A 423 -9.24 26.03 26.45
C ASP A 423 -9.11 26.51 24.99
N ARG A 424 -8.01 26.11 24.36
CA ARG A 424 -7.67 26.53 22.99
C ARG A 424 -7.00 25.41 22.21
N TRP A 425 -7.35 25.33 20.94
CA TRP A 425 -6.75 24.38 20.00
C TRP A 425 -5.50 24.97 19.38
N PHE A 426 -4.50 24.11 19.20
CA PHE A 426 -3.23 24.43 18.59
C PHE A 426 -3.31 24.16 17.10
N LYS A 427 -3.09 25.20 16.30
CA LYS A 427 -3.32 25.16 14.84
C LYS A 427 -2.17 25.83 14.11
N PHE A 428 -1.97 25.50 12.84
CA PHE A 428 -1.05 26.21 11.95
C PHE A 428 -1.72 27.46 11.35
N SER A 429 -0.96 28.53 11.11
CA SER A 429 -1.43 29.69 10.32
C SER A 429 -0.71 29.73 8.98
N ASN A 430 -1.47 29.65 7.89
CA ASN A 430 -0.98 29.78 6.52
C ASN A 430 -1.17 31.20 5.95
N ASP A 431 -1.50 32.19 6.79
CA ASP A 431 -1.57 33.59 6.36
C ASP A 431 -0.14 34.07 5.99
N PRO A 432 0.11 34.48 4.73
CA PRO A 432 1.43 34.94 4.29
C PRO A 432 1.91 36.21 5.02
N ASN A 433 1.01 36.93 5.71
CA ASN A 433 1.33 38.08 6.54
C ASN A 433 1.59 37.72 8.02
N GLN A 434 1.38 36.45 8.41
CA GLN A 434 1.66 35.91 9.74
C GLN A 434 2.73 34.83 9.62
N GLN A 435 3.98 35.22 9.78
CA GLN A 435 5.14 34.32 9.76
C GLN A 435 5.33 33.60 11.10
N TYR A 436 4.28 32.96 11.63
CA TYR A 436 4.36 32.26 12.90
C TYR A 436 4.02 30.80 12.71
N PHE A 437 4.80 29.93 13.37
CA PHE A 437 4.63 28.49 13.28
C PHE A 437 3.23 28.01 13.65
N ALA A 438 2.58 28.68 14.60
CA ALA A 438 1.26 28.27 15.05
C ALA A 438 0.44 29.42 15.63
N THR A 439 -0.87 29.20 15.67
CA THR A 439 -1.92 30.07 16.20
C THR A 439 -2.85 29.30 17.13
N SER A 440 -3.84 29.98 17.71
CA SER A 440 -4.84 29.37 18.59
C SER A 440 -6.28 29.67 18.16
N SER A 441 -7.19 28.72 18.40
CA SER A 441 -8.63 28.89 18.19
C SER A 441 -9.43 28.51 19.43
N VAL A 442 -10.61 29.12 19.59
CA VAL A 442 -11.56 28.86 20.69
C VAL A 442 -12.52 27.70 20.35
N GLY A 443 -12.48 27.19 19.12
CA GLY A 443 -13.27 26.05 18.65
C GLY A 443 -12.40 25.06 17.87
N GLU A 444 -12.83 23.80 17.88
CA GLU A 444 -12.17 22.66 17.23
C GLU A 444 -12.17 22.83 15.70
N ASP A 445 -13.34 23.19 15.17
CA ASP A 445 -13.61 23.42 13.76
C ASP A 445 -13.51 24.93 13.45
N ASN A 446 -12.54 25.27 12.61
CA ASN A 446 -12.27 26.61 12.14
C ASN A 446 -12.60 26.78 10.65
N SER A 447 -13.55 26.00 10.13
CA SER A 447 -14.02 26.03 8.73
C SER A 447 -14.36 27.44 8.18
N ALA A 448 -14.53 28.45 9.03
CA ALA A 448 -14.72 29.84 8.65
C ALA A 448 -13.42 30.60 8.25
N ASN A 449 -12.23 30.09 8.59
CA ASN A 449 -10.94 30.69 8.21
C ASN A 449 -10.04 29.67 7.48
N PRO A 450 -9.96 29.74 6.13
CA PRO A 450 -9.15 28.80 5.34
C PRO A 450 -7.64 28.94 5.57
N GLU A 451 -7.19 29.99 6.27
CA GLU A 451 -5.79 30.21 6.61
C GLU A 451 -5.38 29.49 7.91
N ILE A 452 -6.30 28.85 8.63
CA ILE A 452 -5.98 28.08 9.85
C ILE A 452 -6.10 26.59 9.54
N CYS A 453 -5.02 25.86 9.74
CA CYS A 453 -4.91 24.45 9.40
C CYS A 453 -4.61 23.59 10.63
N ASP A 454 -4.95 22.31 10.57
CA ASP A 454 -4.61 21.34 11.62
C ASP A 454 -3.11 21.02 11.60
N LEU A 455 -2.60 20.64 12.77
CA LEU A 455 -1.21 20.23 12.94
C LEU A 455 -1.05 18.74 12.66
N THR A 456 0.18 18.35 12.37
CA THR A 456 0.61 16.97 12.18
C THR A 456 1.81 16.72 13.07
N ILE A 457 1.76 15.66 13.87
CA ILE A 457 2.87 15.21 14.71
C ILE A 457 3.65 14.15 13.93
N LEU A 458 4.97 14.34 13.88
CA LEU A 458 5.91 13.37 13.35
C LEU A 458 6.73 12.81 14.53
N LYS A 459 7.12 11.54 14.46
CA LYS A 459 7.98 10.87 15.44
C LYS A 459 9.32 10.52 14.81
N LEU A 460 10.39 10.71 15.58
CA LEU A 460 11.73 10.29 15.21
C LEU A 460 11.83 8.76 15.21
N ILE A 461 12.33 8.21 14.11
CA ILE A 461 12.80 6.83 13.97
C ILE A 461 14.33 6.90 13.93
N ASP A 462 14.97 6.23 14.88
CA ASP A 462 16.43 6.23 15.10
C ASP A 462 17.13 5.01 14.50
#